data_AF-A0AA41VLC7-F1
#
_entry.id   AF-A0AA41VLC7-F1
#
_cell.length_a   1.000
_cell.length_b   1.000
_cell.length_c   1.000
_cell.angle_alpha   90.00
_cell.angle_beta   90.00
_cell.angle_gamma   90.00
#
_symmetry.space_group_name_H-M   'P 1'
#
loop_
_entity.id
_entity.type
_entity.pdbx_description
1 polymer ?
#
loop_
_entity_poly.entity_id
_entity_poly.type
_entity_poly.pdbx_seq_one_letter_code
_entity_poly.pdbx_strand_id
1 'polypeptide(L)'
;MWKTISLLVLMVLAFAYQAIQPPAPKICGSPDGPPITAPRVKLSDGRHLAYKEHGVPKDEAKYKIVYIHGFDSYRLNPMPLSQ
;
A
#
# COMPACT_ATOMS: atom_id res chain seq x y z
N MET A 1 -5.07 31.12 -32.94
CA MET A 1 -4.56 31.83 -31.75
C MET A 1 -5.10 31.26 -30.43
N TRP A 2 -6.42 31.13 -30.23
CA TRP A 2 -6.95 30.55 -28.97
C TRP A 2 -6.55 29.07 -28.77
N LYS A 3 -6.72 28.23 -29.80
CA LYS A 3 -6.35 26.79 -29.74
C LYS A 3 -4.88 26.57 -29.36
N THR A 4 -3.97 27.38 -29.90
CA THR A 4 -2.53 27.30 -29.60
C THR A 4 -2.22 27.73 -28.17
N ILE A 5 -2.91 28.77 -27.66
CA ILE A 5 -2.80 29.18 -26.24
C ILE A 5 -3.33 28.07 -25.32
N SER A 6 -4.48 27.48 -25.63
CA SER A 6 -5.04 26.38 -24.82
C SER A 6 -4.10 25.17 -24.76
N LEU A 7 -3.48 24.79 -25.88
CA LEU A 7 -2.51 23.70 -25.91
C LEU A 7 -1.26 24.01 -25.07
N LEU A 8 -0.75 25.24 -25.14
CA LEU A 8 0.39 25.67 -24.33
C LEU A 8 0.06 25.60 -22.83
N VAL A 9 -1.12 26.07 -22.42
CA VAL A 9 -1.57 26.00 -21.02
C VAL A 9 -1.66 24.56 -20.54
N LEU A 10 -2.30 23.67 -21.31
CA LEU A 10 -2.41 22.25 -20.94
C LEU A 10 -1.04 21.57 -20.82
N MET A 11 -0.10 21.90 -21.72
CA MET A 11 1.27 21.38 -21.66
C MET A 11 2.00 21.85 -20.39
N VAL A 12 1.91 23.13 -20.05
CA VAL A 12 2.52 23.69 -18.83
C VAL A 12 1.91 23.05 -17.58
N LEU A 13 0.58 22.89 -17.54
CA LEU A 13 -0.11 22.23 -16.44
C LEU A 13 0.31 20.76 -16.30
N ALA A 14 0.49 20.04 -17.41
CA ALA A 14 0.96 18.65 -17.39
C ALA A 14 2.39 18.54 -16.84
N PHE A 15 3.30 19.43 -17.26
CA PHE A 15 4.67 19.47 -16.71
C PHE A 15 4.69 19.85 -15.24
N ALA A 16 3.88 20.83 -14.82
CA ALA A 16 3.75 21.18 -13.41
C ALA A 16 3.23 20.01 -12.58
N TYR A 17 2.20 19.31 -13.08
CA TYR A 17 1.66 18.11 -12.43
C TYR A 17 2.70 17.00 -12.27
N GLN A 18 3.49 16.74 -13.32
CA GLN A 18 4.59 15.76 -13.29
C GLN A 18 5.68 16.17 -12.29
N ALA A 19 6.05 17.45 -12.25
CA ALA A 19 7.10 17.96 -11.36
C ALA A 19 6.74 17.90 -9.87
N ILE A 20 5.44 17.93 -9.53
CA ILE A 20 4.97 17.81 -8.14
C ILE A 20 4.63 16.38 -7.73
N GLN A 21 4.68 15.40 -8.64
CA GLN A 21 4.49 14.00 -8.24
C GLN A 21 5.66 13.57 -7.34
N PRO A 22 5.40 12.95 -6.19
CA PRO A 22 6.47 12.39 -5.39
C PRO A 22 7.17 11.28 -6.17
N PRO A 23 8.46 11.01 -5.89
CA PRO A 23 9.12 9.83 -6.43
C PRO A 23 8.36 8.57 -5.99
N ALA A 24 8.48 7.51 -6.79
CA ALA A 24 7.89 6.22 -6.43
C ALA A 24 8.33 5.79 -5.01
N PRO A 25 7.40 5.37 -4.13
CA PRO A 25 7.74 4.93 -2.80
C PRO A 25 8.79 3.82 -2.81
N LYS A 26 9.77 3.90 -1.91
CA LYS A 26 10.77 2.84 -1.76
C LYS A 26 10.15 1.59 -1.16
N ILE A 27 10.57 0.43 -1.64
CA ILE A 27 10.05 -0.85 -1.19
C ILE A 27 10.61 -1.17 0.20
N CYS A 28 9.76 -1.53 1.17
CA CYS A 28 10.26 -1.91 2.50
C CYS A 28 11.18 -3.13 2.39
N GLY A 29 12.40 -2.99 2.92
CA GLY A 29 13.48 -3.98 2.86
C GLY A 29 14.41 -3.88 1.65
N SER A 30 14.24 -2.92 0.74
CA SER A 30 15.25 -2.64 -0.29
C SER A 30 16.44 -1.87 0.29
N PRO A 31 17.60 -1.84 -0.40
CA PRO A 31 18.63 -0.84 -0.12
C PRO A 31 18.00 0.56 -0.10
N ASP A 32 18.28 1.34 0.95
CA ASP A 32 17.70 2.65 1.26
C ASP A 32 16.18 2.73 1.47
N GLY A 33 15.49 1.59 1.52
CA GLY A 33 14.06 1.50 1.79
C GLY A 33 13.75 1.45 3.29
N PRO A 34 12.49 1.70 3.70
CA PRO A 34 12.07 1.51 5.09
C PRO A 34 12.29 0.06 5.55
N PRO A 35 12.51 -0.19 6.85
CA PRO A 35 12.66 -1.55 7.36
C PRO A 35 11.33 -2.31 7.30
N ILE A 36 11.42 -3.65 7.27
CA ILE A 36 10.27 -4.53 7.44
C ILE A 36 10.04 -4.70 8.94
N THR A 37 8.97 -4.10 9.48
CA THR A 37 8.72 -4.03 10.93
C THR A 37 7.79 -5.11 11.47
N ALA A 38 7.07 -5.83 10.61
CA ALA A 38 6.16 -6.90 11.01
C ALA A 38 5.84 -7.84 9.84
N PRO A 39 5.21 -9.01 10.09
CA PRO A 39 4.83 -9.96 9.05
C PRO A 39 4.04 -9.34 7.89
N ARG A 40 4.19 -9.96 6.73
CA ARG A 40 3.56 -9.58 5.46
C ARG A 40 3.45 -10.82 4.58
N VAL A 41 2.47 -10.85 3.69
CA VAL A 41 2.31 -11.93 2.71
C VAL A 41 2.76 -11.44 1.33
N LYS A 42 3.50 -12.28 0.60
CA LYS A 42 3.87 -12.02 -0.80
C LYS A 42 2.73 -12.50 -1.71
N LEU A 43 2.23 -11.60 -2.55
CA LEU A 43 1.22 -11.90 -3.56
C LEU A 43 1.86 -12.59 -4.78
N SER A 44 1.04 -13.21 -5.62
CA SER A 44 1.51 -13.90 -6.83
C SER A 44 2.24 -12.99 -7.82
N ASP A 45 1.91 -11.70 -7.84
CA ASP A 45 2.57 -10.67 -8.65
C ASP A 45 3.87 -10.12 -8.02
N GLY A 46 4.27 -10.65 -6.86
CA GLY A 46 5.50 -10.27 -6.15
C GLY A 46 5.34 -9.08 -5.20
N ARG A 47 4.19 -8.40 -5.16
CA ARG A 47 3.93 -7.34 -4.17
C ARG A 47 3.79 -7.92 -2.77
N HIS A 48 4.02 -7.10 -1.74
CA HIS A 48 3.85 -7.51 -0.36
C HIS A 48 2.65 -6.78 0.28
N LEU A 49 1.74 -7.53 0.89
CA LEU A 49 0.62 -6.99 1.66
C LEU A 49 0.92 -7.09 3.16
N ALA A 50 0.70 -6.01 3.89
CA ALA A 50 0.76 -6.00 5.35
C ALA A 50 -0.29 -6.99 5.89
N TYR A 51 0.17 -8.05 6.56
CA TYR A 51 -0.68 -9.18 6.94
C TYR A 51 -0.24 -9.81 8.26
N LYS A 52 -1.20 -10.20 9.10
CA LYS A 52 -0.97 -10.90 10.37
C LYS A 52 -2.05 -11.97 10.53
N GLU A 53 -1.61 -13.20 10.77
CA GLU A 53 -2.50 -14.32 11.14
C GLU A 53 -2.68 -14.37 12.66
N HIS A 54 -3.89 -14.75 13.07
CA HIS A 54 -4.27 -15.01 14.45
C HIS A 54 -5.00 -16.36 14.52
N GLY A 55 -4.75 -17.15 15.57
CA GLY A 55 -5.34 -18.47 15.74
C GLY A 55 -4.59 -19.57 14.99
N VAL A 56 -5.35 -20.47 14.36
CA VAL A 56 -4.84 -21.65 13.61
C VAL A 56 -4.25 -21.22 12.26
N PRO A 57 -3.15 -21.84 11.77
CA PRO A 57 -2.60 -21.57 10.45
C PRO A 57 -3.64 -21.58 9.34
N LYS A 58 -3.53 -20.66 8.37
CA LYS A 58 -4.54 -20.48 7.31
C LYS A 58 -4.82 -21.75 6.50
N ASP A 59 -3.85 -22.62 6.30
CA ASP A 59 -3.98 -23.88 5.57
C ASP A 59 -4.73 -24.96 6.38
N GLU A 60 -4.71 -24.87 7.71
CA GLU A 60 -5.42 -25.78 8.61
C GLU A 60 -6.79 -25.24 9.08
N ALA A 61 -7.04 -23.93 8.96
CA ALA A 61 -8.23 -23.28 9.46
C ALA A 61 -9.52 -23.68 8.71
N LYS A 62 -10.51 -24.21 9.45
CA LYS A 62 -11.86 -24.52 8.94
C LYS A 62 -12.66 -23.26 8.56
N TYR A 63 -12.50 -22.19 9.32
CA TYR A 63 -13.16 -20.90 9.08
C TYR A 63 -12.13 -19.80 8.96
N LYS A 64 -12.28 -18.92 7.97
CA LYS A 64 -11.33 -17.85 7.66
C LYS A 64 -12.07 -16.52 7.65
N ILE A 65 -11.68 -15.62 8.55
CA ILE A 65 -12.23 -14.28 8.66
C ILE A 65 -11.17 -13.29 8.22
N VAL A 66 -11.51 -12.41 7.27
CA VAL A 66 -10.64 -11.31 6.84
C VAL A 66 -11.10 -10.04 7.54
N TYR A 67 -10.20 -9.47 8.35
CA TYR A 67 -10.44 -8.20 9.01
C TYR A 67 -9.70 -7.07 8.30
N ILE A 68 -10.43 -5.99 8.01
CA ILE A 68 -9.89 -4.75 7.45
C ILE A 68 -9.96 -3.71 8.55
N HIS A 69 -8.79 -3.18 8.95
CA HIS A 69 -8.74 -2.18 10.01
C HIS A 69 -9.25 -0.82 9.53
N GLY A 70 -9.73 -0.02 10.47
CA GLY A 70 -10.15 1.35 10.22
C GLY A 70 -8.98 2.30 9.93
N PHE A 71 -9.32 3.56 9.65
CA PHE A 71 -8.37 4.66 9.57
C PHE A 71 -7.60 4.80 10.90
N ASP A 72 -6.31 5.12 10.82
CA ASP A 72 -5.38 5.23 11.97
C ASP A 72 -5.19 3.95 12.82
N SER A 73 -5.58 2.78 12.30
CA SER A 73 -5.22 1.47 12.85
C SER A 73 -4.24 0.74 11.93
N TYR A 74 -3.71 -0.39 12.41
CA TYR A 74 -2.82 -1.25 11.63
C TYR A 74 -3.01 -2.73 11.98
N ARG A 75 -2.42 -3.62 11.18
CA ARG A 75 -2.58 -5.08 11.31
C ARG A 75 -2.19 -5.71 12.67
N LEU A 76 -1.46 -5.00 13.54
CA LEU A 76 -1.14 -5.52 14.87
C LEU A 76 -2.04 -4.93 15.96
N ASN A 77 -2.97 -4.03 15.62
CA ASN A 77 -4.03 -3.65 16.56
C ASN A 77 -4.74 -4.95 17.00
N PRO A 78 -4.75 -5.25 18.31
CA PRO A 78 -5.42 -6.44 18.79
C PRO A 78 -6.91 -6.31 18.52
N MET A 79 -7.41 -7.20 17.67
CA MET A 79 -8.84 -7.48 17.61
C MET A 79 -9.22 -8.15 18.92
N PRO A 80 -10.28 -7.70 19.63
CA PRO A 80 -10.82 -8.40 20.80
C PRO A 80 -11.55 -9.67 20.33
N LEU A 81 -10.80 -10.62 19.78
CA LEU A 81 -11.24 -11.98 19.59
C LEU A 81 -10.83 -12.75 20.84
N SER A 82 -11.78 -13.45 21.47
CA SER A 82 -11.45 -14.43 22.50
C SER A 82 -10.42 -15.40 21.91
N GLN A 83 -9.24 -15.46 22.52
CA GLN A 83 -8.21 -16.43 22.13
C GLN A 83 -8.64 -17.85 22.48
#